data_AF-A0A849EFZ9-F1
#
_entry.id   AF-A0A849EFZ9-F1
#
_cell.length_a   1.000
_cell.length_b   1.000
_cell.length_c   1.000
_cell.angle_alpha   90.00
_cell.angle_beta   90.00
_cell.angle_gamma   90.00
#
_symmetry.space_group_name_H-M   'P 1'
#
loop_
_entity.id
_entity.type
_entity.pdbx_description
1 polymer ?
#
loop_
_entity_poly.entity_id
_entity_poly.type
_entity_poly.pdbx_seq_one_letter_code
_entity_poly.pdbx_strand_id
1 'polypeptide(L)'
;MKIRTFIFLLSLTSIGCKEVPGETGNTHSPTEKEMGAEEALYPVELQQVFYAHGGLSTWKQQRKLSFDMPKKSGVESHMIDLYTRKDIVETEAYKMGYDGSDVWLLDPNENYNGDPVFYHNLMFYFYAMPFV
;
A
#
# COMPACT_ATOMS: atom_id res chain seq x y z
N MET A 1 28.65 -59.85 5.31
CA MET A 1 29.57 -59.59 6.45
C MET A 1 29.59 -58.09 6.66
N LYS A 2 28.83 -57.56 7.64
CA LYS A 2 29.23 -57.32 9.04
C LYS A 2 30.17 -56.12 9.21
N ILE A 3 29.57 -54.98 9.52
CA ILE A 3 29.95 -53.92 10.47
C ILE A 3 28.58 -53.24 10.72
N ARG A 4 27.77 -53.47 11.78
CA ARG A 4 28.01 -53.60 13.24
C ARG A 4 28.78 -52.38 13.73
N THR A 5 28.29 -51.47 14.58
CA THR A 5 27.22 -51.47 15.60
C THR A 5 27.17 -49.98 16.03
N PHE A 6 26.04 -49.26 15.98
CA PHE A 6 25.08 -49.10 17.09
C PHE A 6 25.42 -47.93 18.04
N ILE A 7 24.34 -47.31 18.52
CA ILE A 7 24.17 -46.51 19.73
C ILE A 7 24.23 -44.98 19.53
N PHE A 8 23.10 -44.25 19.51
CA PHE A 8 22.02 -44.01 20.49
C PHE A 8 22.28 -42.69 21.21
N LEU A 9 21.18 -41.96 21.44
CA LEU A 9 21.04 -40.91 22.45
C LEU A 9 21.77 -39.60 22.09
N LEU A 10 21.19 -38.41 22.23
CA LEU A 10 20.18 -37.97 23.17
C LEU A 10 19.64 -36.64 22.65
N SER A 11 18.31 -36.53 22.58
CA SER A 11 17.58 -35.28 22.54
C SER A 11 18.10 -34.32 23.62
N LEU A 12 18.58 -33.14 23.24
CA LEU A 12 18.74 -32.06 24.21
C LEU A 12 18.36 -30.70 23.59
N THR A 13 17.13 -30.34 23.93
CA THR A 13 16.63 -28.99 24.24
C THR A 13 16.63 -27.96 23.12
N SER A 14 15.43 -27.83 22.56
CA SER A 14 14.85 -26.54 22.20
C SER A 14 15.24 -25.47 23.22
N ILE A 15 16.08 -24.53 22.80
CA ILE A 15 16.23 -23.25 23.47
C ILE A 15 14.93 -22.51 23.19
N GLY A 16 13.93 -22.76 24.04
CA GLY A 16 12.76 -21.88 24.15
C GLY A 16 13.26 -20.52 24.58
N CYS A 17 13.09 -19.52 23.73
CA CYS A 17 13.15 -18.14 24.18
C CYS A 17 12.20 -18.00 25.35
N LYS A 18 12.76 -17.59 26.50
CA LYS A 18 12.01 -17.18 27.67
C LYS A 18 11.06 -16.09 27.21
N GLU A 19 9.76 -16.37 27.19
CA GLU A 19 8.76 -15.32 27.05
C GLU A 19 9.01 -14.34 28.19
N VAL A 20 9.47 -13.14 27.82
CA VAL A 20 9.45 -11.99 28.71
C VAL A 20 7.97 -11.83 29.06
N PRO A 21 7.58 -11.79 30.35
CA PRO A 21 6.22 -11.48 30.71
C PRO A 21 5.85 -10.18 30.01
N GLY A 22 4.94 -10.30 29.03
CA GLY A 22 4.36 -9.14 28.40
C GLY A 22 3.66 -8.38 29.50
N GLU A 23 4.31 -7.30 29.97
CA GLU A 23 3.58 -6.21 30.57
C GLU A 23 2.43 -5.93 29.62
N THR A 24 1.21 -6.04 30.15
CA THR A 24 -0.02 -5.68 29.49
C THR A 24 0.23 -4.38 28.77
N GLY A 25 0.41 -4.51 27.45
CA GLY A 25 0.86 -3.43 26.60
C GLY A 25 -0.05 -2.27 26.85
N ASN A 26 0.52 -1.22 27.44
CA ASN A 26 -0.06 0.10 27.49
C ASN A 26 -0.79 0.30 26.18
N THR A 27 -2.10 0.52 26.26
CA THR A 27 -2.82 1.27 25.25
C THR A 27 -2.00 2.53 25.06
N HIS A 28 -1.15 2.53 24.05
CA HIS A 28 -0.57 3.73 23.47
C HIS A 28 -1.75 4.40 22.78
N SER A 29 -2.69 4.91 23.59
CA SER A 29 -3.50 6.04 23.19
C SER A 29 -2.47 7.05 22.72
N PRO A 30 -2.53 7.50 21.46
CA PRO A 30 -1.70 8.61 21.03
C PRO A 30 -1.95 9.73 22.04
N THR A 31 -0.99 9.92 22.96
CA THR A 31 -0.90 11.11 23.77
C THR A 31 -1.00 12.24 22.78
N GLU A 32 -2.10 13.00 22.83
CA GLU A 32 -2.28 14.39 22.43
C GLU A 32 -1.01 15.01 21.79
N LYS A 33 -0.61 14.47 20.64
CA LYS A 33 0.59 14.85 19.91
C LYS A 33 0.07 15.40 18.61
N GLU A 34 -0.08 16.71 18.59
CA GLU A 34 -0.31 17.55 17.42
C GLU A 34 -1.33 16.98 16.42
N MET A 35 -2.45 16.44 16.93
CA MET A 35 -3.55 16.03 16.06
C MET A 35 -4.19 17.30 15.51
N GLY A 36 -4.10 17.50 14.20
CA GLY A 36 -4.66 18.69 13.55
C GLY A 36 -6.17 18.77 13.76
N ALA A 37 -6.73 19.99 13.80
CA ALA A 37 -8.16 20.21 14.03
C ALA A 37 -9.09 19.43 13.07
N GLU A 38 -8.62 19.11 11.86
CA GLU A 38 -9.35 18.28 10.90
C GLU A 38 -9.26 16.77 11.15
N GLU A 39 -8.19 16.26 11.75
CA GLU A 39 -8.07 14.83 12.08
C GLU A 39 -9.05 14.45 13.18
N ALA A 40 -9.33 15.37 14.09
CA ALA A 40 -10.32 15.23 15.16
C ALA A 40 -11.77 15.02 14.65
N LEU A 41 -12.04 15.20 13.35
CA LEU A 41 -13.36 14.95 12.75
C LEU A 41 -13.65 13.46 12.52
N TYR A 42 -12.65 12.59 12.61
CA TYR A 42 -12.76 11.16 12.34
C TYR A 42 -12.85 10.36 13.65
N PRO A 43 -13.41 9.13 13.66
CA PRO A 43 -13.36 8.24 14.83
C PRO A 43 -11.92 8.01 15.31
N VAL A 44 -11.72 7.83 16.61
CA VAL A 44 -10.39 7.67 17.23
C VAL A 44 -9.60 6.53 16.59
N GLU A 45 -10.28 5.43 16.27
CA GLU A 45 -9.68 4.27 15.61
C GLU A 45 -9.14 4.63 14.22
N LEU A 46 -9.86 5.44 13.45
CA LEU A 46 -9.42 5.87 12.12
C LEU A 46 -8.29 6.90 12.18
N GLN A 47 -8.30 7.77 13.20
CA GLN A 47 -7.19 8.70 13.47
C GLN A 47 -5.89 7.94 13.74
N GLN A 48 -5.96 6.83 14.50
CA GLN A 48 -4.80 5.95 14.72
C GLN A 48 -4.29 5.32 13.42
N VAL A 49 -5.20 4.93 12.51
CA VAL A 49 -4.84 4.41 11.18
C VAL A 49 -4.13 5.49 10.35
N PHE A 50 -4.63 6.72 10.31
CA PHE A 50 -3.96 7.82 9.62
C PHE A 50 -2.57 8.09 10.20
N TYR A 51 -2.46 8.14 11.52
CA TYR A 51 -1.19 8.33 12.20
C TYR A 51 -0.17 7.23 11.85
N ALA A 52 -0.60 5.97 11.85
CA ALA A 52 0.23 4.82 11.46
C ALA A 52 0.69 4.87 9.99
N HIS A 53 -0.03 5.60 9.13
CA HIS A 53 0.27 5.76 7.71
C HIS A 53 0.90 7.12 7.33
N GLY A 54 1.37 7.90 8.32
CA GLY A 54 2.11 9.15 8.09
C GLY A 54 1.33 10.43 8.29
N GLY A 55 0.06 10.34 8.74
CA GLY A 55 -0.79 11.47 9.11
C GLY A 55 -1.61 12.04 7.94
N LEU A 56 -2.86 12.40 8.22
CA LEU A 56 -3.77 12.97 7.23
C LEU A 56 -3.32 14.38 6.82
N SER A 57 -2.78 15.16 7.77
CA SER A 57 -2.21 16.48 7.47
C SER A 57 -1.08 16.40 6.43
N THR A 58 -0.17 15.43 6.58
CA THR A 58 0.91 15.19 5.62
C THR A 58 0.38 14.78 4.26
N TRP A 59 -0.62 13.88 4.22
CA TRP A 59 -1.26 13.45 2.99
C TRP A 59 -1.90 14.62 2.22
N LYS A 60 -2.66 15.48 2.91
CA LYS A 60 -3.33 16.63 2.28
C LYS A 60 -2.36 17.64 1.65
N GLN A 61 -1.11 17.71 2.14
CA GLN A 61 -0.07 18.56 1.57
C GLN A 61 0.50 18.00 0.25
N GLN A 62 0.29 16.72 -0.07
CA GLN A 62 0.80 16.10 -1.28
C GLN A 62 0.00 16.54 -2.51
N ARG A 63 0.68 16.96 -3.58
CA ARG A 63 0.00 17.34 -4.83
C ARG A 63 -0.31 16.14 -5.73
N LYS A 64 0.58 15.14 -5.74
CA LYS A 64 0.51 14.00 -6.65
C LYS A 64 0.86 12.70 -5.93
N LEU A 65 0.28 11.61 -6.39
CA LEU A 65 0.69 10.24 -6.07
C LEU A 65 1.23 9.60 -7.35
N SER A 66 2.41 8.97 -7.26
CA SER A 66 3.00 8.24 -8.37
C SER A 66 3.52 6.89 -7.90
N PHE A 67 3.29 5.86 -8.70
CA PHE A 67 3.76 4.50 -8.41
C PHE A 67 3.94 3.71 -9.69
N ASP A 68 4.84 2.72 -9.64
CA ASP A 68 5.12 1.80 -10.73
C ASP A 68 4.59 0.40 -10.39
N MET A 69 3.98 -0.23 -11.37
CA MET A 69 3.47 -1.60 -11.31
C MET A 69 4.25 -2.48 -12.28
N PRO A 70 5.14 -3.36 -11.79
CA PRO A 70 5.80 -4.35 -12.62
C PRO A 70 4.79 -5.33 -13.22
N LYS A 71 4.78 -5.47 -14.54
CA LYS A 71 3.98 -6.44 -15.29
C LYS A 71 4.90 -7.33 -16.13
N LYS A 72 4.35 -8.42 -16.66
CA LYS A 72 5.10 -9.30 -17.59
C LYS A 72 5.52 -8.57 -18.87
N SER A 73 4.75 -7.56 -19.28
CA SER A 73 4.95 -6.77 -20.50
C SER A 73 5.80 -5.51 -20.29
N GLY A 74 6.46 -5.36 -19.13
CA GLY A 74 7.18 -4.14 -18.75
C GLY A 74 6.57 -3.47 -17.54
N VAL A 75 6.90 -2.20 -17.32
CA VAL A 75 6.39 -1.40 -16.21
C VAL A 75 5.15 -0.63 -16.65
N GLU A 76 4.13 -0.61 -15.79
CA GLU A 76 3.02 0.33 -15.90
C GLU A 76 3.17 1.41 -14.83
N SER A 77 3.35 2.65 -15.25
CA SER A 77 3.53 3.80 -14.37
C SER A 77 2.24 4.59 -14.23
N HIS A 78 1.88 4.92 -12.99
CA HIS A 78 0.70 5.71 -12.65
C HIS A 78 1.13 7.05 -12.08
N MET A 79 0.45 8.11 -12.48
CA MET A 79 0.56 9.43 -11.85
C MET A 79 -0.82 10.05 -11.72
N ILE A 80 -1.17 10.44 -10.50
CA ILE A 80 -2.49 10.98 -10.14
C ILE A 80 -2.29 12.33 -9.47
N ASP A 81 -3.01 13.36 -9.93
CA ASP A 81 -3.14 14.63 -9.22
C ASP A 81 -4.20 14.47 -8.12
N LEU A 82 -3.78 14.59 -6.85
CA LEU A 82 -4.64 14.26 -5.70
C LEU A 82 -5.80 15.25 -5.53
N TYR A 83 -5.69 16.44 -6.10
CA TYR A 83 -6.67 17.52 -5.95
C TYR A 83 -7.71 17.47 -7.06
N THR A 84 -7.24 17.35 -8.30
CA THR A 84 -8.09 17.40 -9.50
C THR A 84 -8.58 16.03 -9.94
N ARG A 85 -8.03 14.95 -9.37
CA ARG A 85 -8.34 13.56 -9.71
C ARG A 85 -8.00 13.18 -11.17
N LYS A 86 -7.26 14.03 -11.87
CA LYS A 86 -6.70 13.73 -13.19
C LYS A 86 -5.60 12.69 -13.02
N ASP A 87 -5.54 11.74 -13.94
CA ASP A 87 -4.55 10.68 -13.92
C ASP A 87 -3.98 10.40 -15.31
N ILE A 88 -2.82 9.75 -15.30
CA ILE A 88 -2.23 9.12 -16.46
C ILE A 88 -1.65 7.77 -16.05
N VAL A 89 -1.89 6.78 -16.90
CA VAL A 89 -1.30 5.46 -16.85
C VAL A 89 -0.47 5.29 -18.12
N GLU A 90 0.82 5.02 -17.95
CA GLU A 90 1.77 4.87 -19.05
C GLU A 90 2.33 3.44 -19.04
N THR A 91 2.34 2.82 -20.22
CA THR A 91 3.08 1.59 -20.49
C THR A 91 3.98 1.82 -21.70
N GLU A 92 4.80 0.83 -22.05
CA GLU A 92 5.59 0.86 -23.29
C GLU A 92 4.70 0.83 -24.55
N ALA A 93 3.49 0.27 -24.47
CA ALA A 93 2.63 -0.02 -25.64
C ALA A 93 1.48 0.97 -25.83
N TYR A 94 0.94 1.51 -24.75
CA TYR A 94 -0.22 2.42 -24.75
C TYR A 94 -0.18 3.37 -23.55
N LYS A 95 -0.97 4.45 -23.64
CA LYS A 95 -1.23 5.38 -22.55
C LYS A 95 -2.73 5.59 -22.40
N MET A 96 -3.20 5.82 -21.19
CA MET A 96 -4.60 6.18 -20.92
C MET A 96 -4.66 7.11 -19.71
N GLY A 97 -5.81 7.73 -19.49
CA GLY A 97 -6.01 8.58 -18.33
C GLY A 97 -7.32 9.35 -18.37
N TYR A 98 -7.44 10.30 -17.46
CA TYR A 98 -8.58 11.18 -17.31
C TYR A 98 -8.12 12.63 -17.26
N ASP A 99 -8.69 13.47 -18.13
CA ASP A 99 -8.26 14.87 -18.29
C ASP A 99 -9.05 15.87 -17.41
N GLY A 100 -10.00 15.40 -16.62
CA GLY A 100 -10.92 16.22 -15.83
C GLY A 100 -12.32 16.36 -16.42
N SER A 101 -12.52 15.87 -17.65
CA SER A 101 -13.82 15.78 -18.32
C SER A 101 -14.08 14.33 -18.75
N ASP A 102 -13.15 13.76 -19.50
CA ASP A 102 -13.34 12.49 -20.20
C ASP A 102 -12.15 11.55 -20.01
N VAL A 103 -12.45 10.25 -20.04
CA VAL A 103 -11.43 9.20 -20.07
C VAL A 103 -10.95 9.02 -21.50
N TRP A 104 -9.64 8.91 -21.69
CA TRP A 104 -9.00 8.77 -22.99
C TRP A 104 -8.03 7.58 -23.03
N LEU A 105 -7.85 7.02 -24.23
CA LEU A 105 -6.92 5.93 -24.53
C LEU A 105 -6.14 6.27 -25.80
N LEU A 106 -4.81 6.18 -25.71
CA LEU A 106 -3.86 6.29 -26.81
C LEU A 106 -3.17 4.94 -27.00
N ASP A 107 -3.67 4.17 -27.97
CA ASP A 107 -3.19 2.82 -28.28
C ASP A 107 -3.21 2.56 -29.80
N PRO A 108 -2.17 2.98 -30.53
CA PRO A 108 -2.15 2.93 -32.00
C PRO A 108 -2.10 1.51 -32.57
N ASN A 109 -1.74 0.51 -31.77
CA ASN A 109 -1.61 -0.88 -32.21
C ASN A 109 -2.63 -1.82 -31.54
N GLU A 110 -3.66 -1.27 -30.87
CA GLU A 110 -4.74 -2.04 -30.24
C GLU A 110 -4.25 -3.12 -29.24
N ASN A 111 -3.24 -2.79 -28.43
CA ASN A 111 -2.68 -3.70 -27.41
C ASN A 111 -3.55 -3.79 -26.14
N TYR A 112 -4.33 -2.76 -25.84
CA TYR A 112 -5.15 -2.67 -24.65
C TYR A 112 -6.48 -3.36 -24.87
N ASN A 113 -6.71 -4.41 -24.09
CA ASN A 113 -7.89 -5.27 -24.20
C ASN A 113 -8.95 -5.00 -23.11
N GLY A 114 -8.73 -3.98 -22.26
CA GLY A 114 -9.62 -3.63 -21.16
C GLY A 114 -10.57 -2.47 -21.49
N ASP A 115 -11.33 -2.03 -20.49
CA ASP A 115 -12.12 -0.80 -20.54
C ASP A 115 -11.37 0.31 -19.80
N PRO A 116 -10.92 1.39 -20.49
CA PRO A 116 -10.18 2.46 -19.86
C PRO A 116 -11.05 3.23 -18.84
N VAL A 117 -12.37 3.29 -19.04
CA VAL A 117 -13.31 3.93 -18.10
C VAL A 117 -13.36 3.16 -16.79
N PHE A 118 -13.40 1.84 -16.87
CA PHE A 118 -13.35 0.97 -15.70
C PHE A 118 -12.00 1.06 -14.98
N TYR A 119 -10.91 1.19 -15.73
CA TYR A 119 -9.57 1.20 -15.17
C TYR A 119 -9.19 2.52 -14.49
N HIS A 120 -9.79 3.64 -14.91
CA HIS A 120 -9.61 4.94 -14.28
C HIS A 120 -9.84 4.88 -12.77
N ASN A 121 -8.91 5.44 -11.98
CA ASN A 121 -8.88 5.40 -10.51
C ASN A 121 -8.85 4.02 -9.83
N LEU A 122 -8.94 2.90 -10.56
CA LEU A 122 -9.02 1.57 -9.94
C LEU A 122 -7.82 1.31 -9.03
N MET A 123 -6.60 1.47 -9.55
CA MET A 123 -5.38 1.25 -8.77
C MET A 123 -5.15 2.35 -7.73
N PHE A 124 -5.56 3.58 -8.04
CA PHE A 124 -5.45 4.71 -7.13
C PHE A 124 -6.09 4.41 -5.76
N TYR A 125 -7.31 3.84 -5.74
CA TYR A 125 -7.99 3.58 -4.46
C TYR A 125 -7.22 2.63 -3.56
N PHE A 126 -6.47 1.68 -4.12
CA PHE A 126 -5.64 0.78 -3.33
C PHE A 126 -4.38 1.47 -2.79
N TYR A 127 -3.74 2.30 -3.60
CA TYR A 127 -2.48 2.97 -3.22
C TYR A 127 -2.67 4.22 -2.36
N ALA A 128 -3.85 4.83 -2.40
CA ALA A 128 -4.17 6.02 -1.60
C ALA A 128 -4.86 5.71 -0.27
N MET A 129 -5.19 4.44 0.00
CA MET A 129 -5.61 4.03 1.34
C MET A 129 -4.53 4.42 2.38
N PRO A 130 -4.93 4.87 3.57
CA PRO A 130 -6.30 4.97 4.09
C PRO A 130 -7.00 6.31 3.81
N PHE A 131 -6.42 7.20 2.99
CA PHE A 131 -6.74 8.64 3.05
C PHE A 131 -7.90 9.12 2.18
N VAL A 132 -8.49 8.23 1.38
CA VAL A 132 -9.58 8.54 0.42
C VAL A 132 -10.76 7.62 0.59
#